data_AF-A0A2H5YA84-F1
#
_entry.id   AF-A0A2H5YA84-F1
#
_cell.length_a   1.000
_cell.length_b   1.000
_cell.length_c   1.000
_cell.angle_alpha   90.00
_cell.angle_beta   90.00
_cell.angle_gamma   90.00
#
_symmetry.space_group_name_H-M   'P 1'
#
loop_
_entity.id
_entity.type
_entity.pdbx_description
1 polymer ?
#
loop_
_entity_poly.entity_id
_entity_poly.type
_entity_poly.pdbx_seq_one_letter_code
_entity_poly.pdbx_strand_id
1 'polypeptide(L)'
;MDRLERRTEDHARDLSRLKKYSMENRYRERSALIFRGLLREARPVPYERVDQVLEEAVAAGRITNREAEDAARVDLMVEGFHRRENRKIYLVVEISYLGDTEDVKRAVERAAIFARALQAEVWPVVGAEELTDLARKAARDLQVWWVRDGRAFPPREIPEESEGAGGIGESFRPEP
;
A
#
# COMPACT_ATOMS: atom_id res chain seq x y z
N MET A 1 23.11 18.64 17.86
CA MET A 1 21.83 17.99 18.17
C MET A 1 21.31 18.53 19.48
N ASP A 2 20.74 19.73 19.38
CA ASP A 2 20.16 20.52 20.46
C ASP A 2 18.83 19.90 20.95
N ARG A 3 18.42 20.20 22.19
CA ARG A 3 17.23 19.62 22.83
C ARG A 3 15.94 20.00 22.09
N LEU A 4 15.93 21.16 21.43
CA LEU A 4 14.83 21.61 20.57
C LEU A 4 14.73 20.78 19.29
N GLU A 5 15.86 20.49 18.63
CA GLU A 5 15.91 19.69 17.39
C GLU A 5 15.34 18.28 17.61
N ARG A 6 15.72 17.62 18.72
CA ARG A 6 15.16 16.30 19.07
C ARG A 6 13.64 16.33 19.29
N ARG A 7 13.15 17.39 19.95
CA ARG A 7 11.71 17.54 20.25
C ARG A 7 10.90 17.76 18.97
N THR A 8 11.43 18.51 18.02
CA THR A 8 10.80 18.70 16.70
C THR A 8 10.82 17.43 15.86
N GLU A 9 11.89 16.65 15.91
CA GLU A 9 11.97 15.34 15.24
C GLU A 9 10.98 14.33 15.82
N ASP A 10 10.88 14.26 17.15
CA ASP A 10 9.94 13.36 17.83
C ASP A 10 8.48 13.72 17.45
N HIS A 11 8.12 15.01 17.50
CA HIS A 11 6.79 15.46 17.07
C HIS A 11 6.50 15.16 15.59
N ALA A 12 7.48 15.31 14.70
CA ALA A 12 7.32 14.99 13.28
C ALA A 12 7.06 13.48 13.07
N ARG A 13 7.75 12.61 13.83
CA ARG A 13 7.50 11.16 13.79
C ARG A 13 6.12 10.80 14.31
N ASP A 14 5.67 11.41 15.40
CA ASP A 14 4.34 11.17 15.96
C ASP A 14 3.22 11.61 15.00
N LEU A 15 3.38 12.77 14.35
CA LEU A 15 2.45 13.23 13.31
C LEU A 15 2.41 12.27 12.11
N SER A 16 3.57 11.73 11.72
CA SER A 16 3.66 10.77 10.61
C SER A 16 2.94 9.46 10.95
N ARG A 17 3.08 8.96 12.18
CA ARG A 17 2.35 7.79 12.68
C ARG A 17 0.83 8.03 12.71
N LEU A 18 0.40 9.21 13.18
CA LEU A 18 -1.01 9.55 13.22
C LEU A 18 -1.63 9.65 11.82
N LYS A 19 -0.91 10.23 10.86
CA LYS A 19 -1.32 10.25 9.44
C LYS A 19 -1.46 8.84 8.89
N LYS A 20 -0.49 7.95 9.14
CA LYS A 20 -0.54 6.55 8.70
C LYS A 20 -1.78 5.85 9.27
N TYR A 21 -1.99 5.93 10.58
CA TYR A 21 -3.15 5.32 11.24
C TYR A 21 -4.49 5.85 10.69
N SER A 22 -4.60 7.16 10.49
CA SER A 22 -5.81 7.75 9.90
C SER A 22 -6.07 7.26 8.48
N MET A 23 -5.02 7.10 7.66
CA MET A 23 -5.14 6.55 6.31
C MET A 23 -5.49 5.07 6.33
N GLU A 24 -4.84 4.25 7.14
CA GLU A 24 -5.14 2.82 7.29
C GLU A 24 -6.62 2.60 7.67
N ASN A 25 -7.12 3.37 8.64
CA ASN A 25 -8.54 3.32 9.01
C ASN A 25 -9.46 3.73 7.85
N ARG A 26 -9.15 4.83 7.14
CA ARG A 26 -9.93 5.26 5.97
C ARG A 26 -9.99 4.17 4.90
N TYR A 27 -8.85 3.54 4.61
CA TYR A 27 -8.75 2.47 3.62
C TYR A 27 -9.56 1.24 4.03
N ARG A 28 -9.51 0.86 5.31
CA ARG A 28 -10.33 -0.23 5.86
C ARG A 28 -11.81 0.08 5.79
N GLU A 29 -12.25 1.19 6.37
CA GLU A 29 -13.67 1.59 6.45
C GLU A 29 -14.30 1.78 5.07
N ARG A 30 -13.53 2.33 4.10
CA ARG A 30 -14.00 2.61 2.75
C ARG A 30 -13.47 1.62 1.72
N SER A 31 -13.05 0.42 2.13
CA SER A 31 -12.45 -0.61 1.25
C SER A 31 -13.29 -0.84 -0.01
N ALA A 32 -14.60 -1.01 0.16
CA ALA A 32 -15.52 -1.25 -0.95
C ALA A 32 -15.52 -0.12 -1.99
N LEU A 33 -15.37 1.14 -1.55
CA LEU A 33 -15.34 2.30 -2.43
C LEU A 33 -13.96 2.53 -3.05
N ILE A 34 -12.90 2.34 -2.27
CA ILE A 34 -11.51 2.58 -2.69
C ILE A 34 -11.06 1.54 -3.71
N PHE A 35 -11.38 0.26 -3.48
CA PHE A 35 -10.91 -0.82 -4.33
C PHE A 35 -11.91 -1.23 -5.42
N ARG A 36 -13.05 -0.53 -5.58
CA ARG A 36 -14.05 -0.79 -6.64
C ARG A 36 -13.47 -0.72 -8.05
N GLY A 37 -12.37 0.04 -8.22
CA GLY A 37 -11.65 0.15 -9.48
C GLY A 37 -11.00 -1.16 -9.90
N LEU A 38 -10.55 -1.96 -8.92
CA LEU A 38 -9.82 -3.21 -9.12
C LEU A 38 -10.74 -4.43 -9.01
N LEU A 39 -11.66 -4.45 -8.04
CA LEU A 39 -12.47 -5.62 -7.69
C LEU A 39 -13.96 -5.29 -7.67
N ARG A 40 -14.78 -6.29 -8.05
CA ARG A 40 -16.19 -6.35 -7.68
C ARG A 40 -16.30 -6.93 -6.27
N GLU A 41 -17.28 -6.45 -5.51
CA GLU A 41 -17.56 -6.91 -4.14
C GLU A 41 -16.33 -6.86 -3.23
N ALA A 42 -15.52 -5.81 -3.35
CA ALA A 42 -14.33 -5.61 -2.54
C ALA A 42 -14.70 -5.54 -1.04
N ARG A 43 -14.11 -6.42 -0.23
CA ARG A 43 -14.32 -6.49 1.22
C ARG A 43 -12.99 -6.68 1.95
N PRO A 44 -12.75 -5.97 3.06
CA PRO A 44 -11.55 -6.18 3.86
C PRO A 44 -11.60 -7.59 4.48
N VAL A 45 -10.46 -8.27 4.49
CA VAL A 45 -10.28 -9.53 5.21
C VAL A 45 -9.97 -9.18 6.68
N PRO A 46 -10.74 -9.72 7.66
CA PRO A 46 -10.46 -9.49 9.08
C PRO A 46 -9.07 -10.00 9.48
N TYR A 47 -8.41 -9.33 10.43
CA TYR A 47 -7.05 -9.71 10.86
C TYR A 47 -7.00 -11.11 11.45
N GLU A 48 -8.07 -11.54 12.14
CA GLU A 48 -8.20 -12.89 12.68
C GLU A 48 -8.19 -13.93 11.56
N ARG A 49 -8.78 -13.60 10.40
CA ARG A 49 -8.75 -14.48 9.23
C ARG A 49 -7.39 -14.46 8.54
N VAL A 50 -6.71 -13.31 8.51
CA VAL A 50 -5.33 -13.21 7.99
C VAL A 50 -4.40 -14.11 8.80
N ASP A 51 -4.45 -14.02 10.13
CA ASP A 51 -3.65 -14.81 11.05
C ASP A 51 -3.91 -16.32 10.87
N GLN A 52 -5.19 -16.71 10.86
CA GLN A 52 -5.60 -18.10 10.61
C GLN A 52 -5.03 -18.65 9.28
N VAL A 53 -5.07 -17.88 8.20
CA VAL A 53 -4.51 -18.29 6.89
C VAL A 53 -3.01 -18.54 6.98
N LEU A 54 -2.28 -17.69 7.71
CA LEU A 54 -0.83 -17.82 7.86
C LEU A 54 -0.48 -19.04 8.72
N GLU A 55 -1.17 -19.25 9.84
CA GLU A 55 -0.99 -20.44 10.69
C GLU A 55 -1.28 -21.73 9.92
N GLU A 56 -2.40 -21.80 9.20
CA GLU A 56 -2.77 -22.93 8.34
C GLU A 56 -1.69 -23.21 7.28
N ALA A 57 -1.12 -22.15 6.69
CA ALA A 57 -0.08 -22.27 5.67
C ALA A 57 1.27 -22.73 6.23
N VAL A 58 1.65 -22.27 7.43
CA VAL A 58 2.84 -22.75 8.16
C VAL A 58 2.67 -24.22 8.50
N ALA A 59 1.53 -24.60 9.09
CA ALA A 59 1.24 -25.99 9.44
C ALA A 59 1.25 -26.92 8.21
N ALA A 60 0.81 -26.42 7.06
CA ALA A 60 0.86 -27.13 5.78
C ALA A 60 2.23 -27.07 5.07
N GLY A 61 3.24 -26.40 5.65
CA GLY A 61 4.59 -26.29 5.08
C GLY A 61 4.69 -25.44 3.81
N ARG A 62 3.69 -24.60 3.51
CA ARG A 62 3.67 -23.74 2.30
C ARG A 62 4.52 -22.48 2.46
N ILE A 63 4.65 -22.02 3.70
CA ILE A 63 5.45 -20.86 4.11
C ILE A 63 6.17 -21.19 5.41
N THR A 64 7.23 -20.45 5.70
CA THR A 64 7.98 -20.54 6.96
C THR A 64 7.37 -19.65 8.04
N ASN A 65 7.68 -19.91 9.32
CA ASN A 65 7.30 -19.02 10.43
C ASN A 65 7.78 -17.58 10.21
N ARG A 66 9.01 -17.40 9.71
CA ARG A 66 9.56 -16.07 9.43
C ARG A 66 8.79 -15.33 8.34
N GLU A 67 8.38 -16.03 7.29
CA GLU A 67 7.54 -15.45 6.24
C GLU A 67 6.15 -15.10 6.77
N ALA A 68 5.57 -15.93 7.63
CA ALA A 68 4.30 -15.63 8.29
C ALA A 68 4.40 -14.38 9.17
N GLU A 69 5.44 -14.26 10.00
CA GLU A 69 5.70 -13.08 10.84
C GLU A 69 5.87 -11.78 10.03
N ASP A 70 6.47 -11.86 8.84
CA ASP A 70 6.60 -10.71 7.96
C ASP A 70 5.25 -10.36 7.27
N ALA A 71 4.55 -11.36 6.74
CA ALA A 71 3.27 -11.19 6.06
C ALA A 71 2.16 -10.70 7.01
N ALA A 72 2.19 -11.09 8.28
CA ALA A 72 1.24 -10.64 9.31
C ALA A 72 1.27 -9.12 9.55
N ARG A 73 2.35 -8.44 9.14
CA ARG A 73 2.50 -6.99 9.27
C ARG A 73 1.83 -6.19 8.15
N VAL A 74 1.12 -6.86 7.23
CA VAL A 74 0.36 -6.21 6.17
C VAL A 74 -0.64 -5.20 6.75
N ASP A 75 -0.70 -4.00 6.15
CA ASP A 75 -1.60 -2.96 6.65
C ASP A 75 -3.08 -3.32 6.38
N LEU A 76 -3.37 -3.83 5.17
CA LEU A 76 -4.70 -4.25 4.78
C LEU A 76 -4.68 -5.38 3.75
N MET A 77 -5.57 -6.35 3.94
CA MET A 77 -5.89 -7.35 2.94
C MET A 77 -7.34 -7.19 2.49
N VAL A 78 -7.60 -7.30 1.19
CA VAL A 78 -8.95 -7.15 0.60
C VAL A 78 -9.22 -8.34 -0.29
N GLU A 79 -10.43 -8.90 -0.24
CA GLU A 79 -10.87 -9.93 -1.17
C GLU A 79 -12.04 -9.43 -2.03
N GLY A 80 -12.19 -10.03 -3.20
CA GLY A 80 -13.30 -9.76 -4.10
C GLY A 80 -13.14 -10.55 -5.40
N PHE A 81 -13.80 -10.08 -6.45
CA PHE A 81 -13.78 -10.75 -7.75
C PHE A 81 -13.22 -9.85 -8.84
N HIS A 82 -12.46 -10.43 -9.76
CA HIS A 82 -12.02 -9.75 -10.97
C HIS A 82 -13.22 -9.11 -11.68
N ARG A 83 -13.03 -7.88 -12.16
CA ARG A 83 -14.13 -7.09 -12.73
C ARG A 83 -14.74 -7.68 -13.99
N ARG A 84 -13.96 -8.46 -14.75
CA ARG A 84 -14.38 -9.03 -16.03
C ARG A 84 -14.55 -10.56 -16.00
N GLU A 85 -13.82 -11.26 -15.14
CA GLU A 85 -13.61 -12.71 -15.32
C GLU A 85 -14.13 -13.58 -14.17
N ASN A 86 -14.92 -13.00 -13.25
CA ASN A 86 -15.53 -13.71 -12.12
C ASN A 86 -14.60 -14.60 -11.28
N ARG A 87 -13.29 -14.40 -11.35
CA ARG A 87 -12.29 -15.10 -10.53
C ARG A 87 -12.03 -14.35 -9.23
N LYS A 88 -11.86 -15.08 -8.14
CA LYS A 88 -11.56 -14.50 -6.82
C LYS A 88 -10.12 -13.97 -6.80
N ILE A 89 -9.95 -12.75 -6.33
CA ILE A 89 -8.66 -12.06 -6.22
C ILE A 89 -8.54 -11.50 -4.81
N TYR A 90 -7.33 -11.59 -4.28
CA TYR A 90 -6.93 -10.92 -3.05
C TYR A 90 -6.00 -9.76 -3.36
N LEU A 91 -6.10 -8.67 -2.62
CA LEU A 91 -5.17 -7.55 -2.64
C LEU A 91 -4.39 -7.57 -1.33
N VAL A 92 -3.08 -7.41 -1.42
CA VAL A 92 -2.20 -7.12 -0.29
C VAL A 92 -1.78 -5.67 -0.42
N VAL A 93 -2.18 -4.85 0.55
CA VAL A 93 -2.09 -3.39 0.47
C VAL A 93 -1.14 -2.88 1.55
N GLU A 94 -0.05 -2.24 1.12
CA GLU A 94 0.80 -1.40 1.98
C GLU A 94 0.32 0.05 1.89
N ILE A 95 0.16 0.71 3.04
CA ILE A 95 -0.47 2.04 3.11
C ILE A 95 0.53 3.04 3.68
N SER A 96 0.79 4.08 2.91
CA SER A 96 1.66 5.19 3.33
C SER A 96 1.12 6.52 2.82
N TYR A 97 1.48 7.62 3.48
CA TYR A 97 1.08 8.94 2.99
C TYR A 97 1.86 9.30 1.71
N LEU A 98 3.19 9.17 1.77
CA LEU A 98 4.10 9.26 0.65
C LEU A 98 4.78 7.91 0.49
N GLY A 99 4.47 7.19 -0.59
CA GLY A 99 5.00 5.86 -0.84
C GLY A 99 6.37 5.87 -1.47
N ASP A 100 7.25 5.04 -0.92
CA ASP A 100 8.62 4.87 -1.39
C ASP A 100 8.85 3.46 -1.99
N THR A 101 10.08 3.17 -2.38
CA THR A 101 10.45 1.87 -2.96
C THR A 101 10.33 0.71 -1.98
N GLU A 102 10.43 0.99 -0.67
CA GLU A 102 10.32 -0.02 0.37
C GLU A 102 8.84 -0.43 0.56
N ASP A 103 7.90 0.50 0.47
CA ASP A 103 6.45 0.16 0.44
C ASP A 103 6.11 -0.74 -0.76
N VAL A 104 6.65 -0.43 -1.94
CA VAL A 104 6.47 -1.26 -3.15
C VAL A 104 7.05 -2.67 -2.94
N LYS A 105 8.26 -2.75 -2.39
CA LYS A 105 8.94 -4.03 -2.13
C LYS A 105 8.15 -4.88 -1.13
N ARG A 106 7.69 -4.30 -0.03
CA ARG A 106 6.87 -4.99 0.97
C ARG A 106 5.57 -5.52 0.36
N ALA A 107 4.89 -4.72 -0.47
CA ALA A 107 3.67 -5.15 -1.14
C ALA A 107 3.93 -6.40 -2.00
N VAL A 108 5.03 -6.43 -2.76
CA VAL A 108 5.42 -7.58 -3.60
C VAL A 108 5.77 -8.80 -2.76
N GLU A 109 6.66 -8.64 -1.78
CA GLU A 109 7.14 -9.73 -0.94
C GLU A 109 5.99 -10.39 -0.18
N ARG A 110 5.11 -9.59 0.44
CA ARG A 110 3.96 -10.08 1.18
C ARG A 110 2.90 -10.68 0.26
N ALA A 111 2.64 -10.08 -0.90
CA ALA A 111 1.72 -10.67 -1.89
C ALA A 111 2.17 -12.07 -2.32
N ALA A 112 3.48 -12.28 -2.53
CA ALA A 112 4.02 -13.59 -2.87
C ALA A 112 3.85 -14.62 -1.74
N ILE A 113 4.03 -14.21 -0.49
CA ILE A 113 3.78 -15.07 0.68
C ILE A 113 2.30 -15.46 0.76
N PHE A 114 1.39 -14.47 0.68
CA PHE A 114 -0.05 -14.73 0.72
C PHE A 114 -0.54 -15.56 -0.46
N ALA A 115 0.04 -15.41 -1.66
CA ALA A 115 -0.31 -16.22 -2.82
C ALA A 115 -0.05 -17.71 -2.55
N ARG A 116 1.09 -18.04 -1.92
CA ARG A 116 1.40 -19.42 -1.49
C ARG A 116 0.53 -19.88 -0.32
N ALA A 117 0.27 -19.00 0.64
CA ALA A 117 -0.54 -19.32 1.81
C ALA A 117 -1.98 -19.69 1.43
N LEU A 118 -2.61 -18.87 0.60
CA LEU A 118 -3.99 -19.01 0.13
C LEU A 118 -4.12 -19.96 -1.07
N GLN A 119 -3.03 -20.22 -1.78
CA GLN A 119 -3.04 -20.88 -3.09
C GLN A 119 -4.02 -20.19 -4.06
N ALA A 120 -3.96 -18.86 -4.10
CA ALA A 120 -4.88 -18.02 -4.84
C ALA A 120 -4.15 -16.86 -5.54
N GLU A 121 -4.83 -16.21 -6.48
CA GLU A 121 -4.32 -14.99 -7.12
C GLU A 121 -4.32 -13.83 -6.12
N VAL A 122 -3.14 -13.23 -5.90
CA VAL A 122 -2.93 -12.10 -5.01
C VAL A 122 -2.22 -10.99 -5.79
N TRP A 123 -2.77 -9.77 -5.73
CA TRP A 123 -2.15 -8.60 -6.35
C TRP A 123 -1.48 -7.72 -5.29
N PRO A 124 -0.22 -7.31 -5.51
CA PRO A 124 0.43 -6.32 -4.68
C PRO A 124 -0.12 -4.92 -5.00
N VAL A 125 -0.42 -4.15 -3.96
CA VAL A 125 -0.98 -2.81 -4.05
C VAL A 125 -0.29 -1.88 -3.06
N VAL A 126 0.02 -0.66 -3.49
CA VAL A 126 0.37 0.45 -2.59
C VAL A 126 -0.79 1.43 -2.57
N GLY A 127 -1.31 1.71 -1.37
CA GLY A 127 -2.28 2.77 -1.12
C GLY A 127 -1.56 4.02 -0.62
N ALA A 128 -1.41 5.04 -1.46
CA ALA A 128 -0.71 6.26 -1.08
C ALA A 128 -1.29 7.51 -1.75
N GLU A 129 -1.17 8.66 -1.08
CA GLU A 129 -1.55 9.94 -1.69
C GLU A 129 -0.59 10.31 -2.82
N GLU A 130 0.69 10.02 -2.66
CA GLU A 130 1.71 10.17 -3.69
C GLU A 130 2.73 9.04 -3.60
N LEU A 131 3.35 8.72 -4.74
CA LEU A 131 4.55 7.88 -4.80
C LEU A 131 5.74 8.74 -5.20
N THR A 132 6.90 8.50 -4.60
CA THR A 132 8.18 9.02 -5.09
C THR A 132 8.45 8.52 -6.51
N ASP A 133 9.24 9.24 -7.31
CA ASP A 133 9.53 8.84 -8.70
C ASP A 133 10.24 7.47 -8.77
N LEU A 134 11.11 7.18 -7.81
CA LEU A 134 11.74 5.86 -7.67
C LEU A 134 10.71 4.77 -7.36
N ALA A 135 9.72 5.05 -6.50
CA ALA A 135 8.64 4.12 -6.20
C ALA A 135 7.72 3.90 -7.39
N ARG A 136 7.42 4.94 -8.18
CA ARG A 136 6.65 4.83 -9.44
C ARG A 136 7.38 3.91 -10.40
N LYS A 137 8.68 4.12 -10.61
CA LYS A 137 9.51 3.23 -11.43
C LYS A 137 9.49 1.79 -10.90
N ALA A 138 9.72 1.60 -9.60
CA ALA A 138 9.71 0.27 -8.98
C ALA A 138 8.35 -0.42 -9.11
N ALA A 139 7.23 0.31 -8.93
CA ALA A 139 5.89 -0.23 -9.08
C ALA A 139 5.60 -0.67 -10.52
N ARG A 140 6.09 0.09 -11.53
CA ARG A 140 6.05 -0.34 -12.93
C ARG A 140 6.84 -1.63 -13.14
N ASP A 141 8.09 -1.64 -12.72
CA ASP A 141 9.01 -2.76 -12.95
C ASP A 141 8.52 -4.05 -12.26
N LEU A 142 7.97 -3.94 -11.04
CA LEU A 142 7.53 -5.05 -10.21
C LEU A 142 6.02 -5.36 -10.34
N GLN A 143 5.32 -4.70 -11.27
CA GLN A 143 3.89 -4.90 -11.55
C GLN A 143 2.99 -4.67 -10.32
N VAL A 144 3.26 -3.60 -9.56
CA VAL A 144 2.49 -3.19 -8.37
C VAL A 144 1.45 -2.15 -8.72
N TRP A 145 0.22 -2.35 -8.26
CA TRP A 145 -0.85 -1.37 -8.43
C TRP A 145 -0.65 -0.20 -7.47
N TRP A 146 -0.95 1.00 -7.93
CA TRP A 146 -1.06 2.16 -7.04
C TRP A 146 -2.52 2.58 -6.92
N VAL A 147 -2.99 2.78 -5.69
CA VAL A 147 -4.31 3.33 -5.41
C VAL A 147 -4.15 4.66 -4.67
N ARG A 148 -4.78 5.70 -5.22
CA ARG A 148 -4.85 7.05 -4.64
C ARG A 148 -6.30 7.48 -4.57
N ASP A 149 -6.81 7.66 -3.36
CA ASP A 149 -8.20 8.07 -3.08
C ASP A 149 -9.27 7.37 -3.96
N GLY A 150 -9.16 6.04 -4.07
CA GLY A 150 -10.08 5.21 -4.85
C GLY A 150 -9.90 5.25 -6.37
N ARG A 151 -8.94 6.04 -6.88
CA ARG A 151 -8.43 5.91 -8.24
C ARG A 151 -7.34 4.85 -8.27
N ALA A 152 -7.51 3.88 -9.14
CA ALA A 152 -6.55 2.81 -9.35
C ALA A 152 -5.69 3.10 -10.59
N PHE A 153 -4.38 3.00 -10.43
CA PHE A 153 -3.41 3.09 -11.50
C PHE A 153 -2.86 1.68 -11.74
N PRO A 154 -3.14 1.06 -12.91
CA PRO A 154 -2.49 -0.18 -13.27
C PRO A 154 -0.98 0.08 -13.44
N PRO A 155 -0.11 -0.90 -13.15
CA PRO A 155 1.34 -0.69 -13.15
C PRO A 155 1.83 0.05 -14.39
N ARG A 156 1.40 -0.37 -15.59
CA ARG A 156 1.85 0.23 -16.86
C ARG A 156 1.37 1.66 -17.13
N GLU A 157 0.38 2.15 -16.38
CA GLU A 157 -0.19 3.49 -16.55
C GLU A 157 0.11 4.39 -15.34
N ILE A 158 1.01 3.97 -14.44
CA ILE A 158 1.53 4.84 -13.39
C ILE A 158 2.34 5.97 -14.05
N PRO A 159 2.01 7.26 -13.81
CA PRO A 159 2.73 8.38 -14.41
C PRO A 159 4.21 8.39 -14.00
N GLU A 160 5.10 8.76 -14.91
CA GLU A 160 6.56 8.69 -14.71
C GLU A 160 7.07 9.67 -13.66
N GLU A 161 6.46 10.86 -13.61
CA GLU A 161 6.79 11.93 -12.67
C GLU A 161 5.52 12.40 -11.96
N SER A 162 5.67 13.04 -10.80
CA SER A 162 4.55 13.77 -10.21
C SER A 162 4.05 14.82 -11.20
N GLU A 163 2.75 14.83 -11.51
CA GLU A 163 2.13 15.99 -12.18
C GLU A 163 2.39 17.19 -11.27
N GLY A 164 3.30 18.07 -11.69
CA GLY A 164 4.08 18.89 -10.77
C GLY A 164 3.27 19.75 -9.79
N ALA A 165 3.91 20.03 -8.65
CA ALA A 165 3.87 21.36 -8.07
C ALA A 165 4.47 22.38 -9.05
N GLY A 166 3.83 22.57 -10.21
CA GLY A 166 4.13 23.65 -11.14
C GLY A 166 3.48 24.91 -10.62
N GLY A 167 4.25 25.76 -9.91
CA GLY A 167 3.92 27.16 -9.70
C GLY A 167 3.81 27.66 -8.26
N ILE A 168 4.90 27.59 -7.49
CA ILE A 168 5.26 28.65 -6.53
C ILE A 168 6.78 28.75 -6.44
N GLY A 169 7.41 29.08 -7.56
CA GLY A 169 8.80 29.49 -7.63
C GLY A 169 8.90 30.60 -8.65
N GLU A 170 9.40 31.76 -8.21
CA GLU A 170 9.65 32.99 -8.98
C GLU A 170 8.47 33.94 -9.20
N SER A 171 8.24 34.83 -8.23
CA SER A 171 8.23 36.29 -8.47
C SER A 171 8.06 37.05 -7.16
N PHE A 172 9.17 37.25 -6.44
CA PHE A 172 9.29 38.42 -5.58
C PHE A 172 10.58 39.14 -5.97
N ARG A 173 10.47 40.04 -6.95
CA ARG A 173 11.44 41.12 -7.12
C ARG A 173 11.01 42.25 -6.19
N PRO A 174 11.86 42.73 -5.27
CA PRO A 174 11.65 44.06 -4.73
C PRO A 174 12.03 45.07 -5.82
N GLU A 175 11.09 45.93 -6.19
CA GLU A 175 11.38 47.13 -6.98
C GLU A 175 12.05 48.21 -6.10
N PRO A 176 12.80 49.15 -6.72
CA PRO A 176 13.93 49.84 -6.10
C PRO A 176 13.60 50.92 -5.08
#